data_AF-A0A9P2W352-F1
#
_entry.id   AF-A0A9P2W352-F1
#
_cell.length_a   1.000
_cell.length_b   1.000
_cell.length_c   1.000
_cell.angle_alpha   90.00
_cell.angle_beta   90.00
_cell.angle_gamma   90.00
#
_symmetry.space_group_name_H-M   'P 1'
#
loop_
_entity.id
_entity.type
_entity.pdbx_description
1 polymer ?
#
loop_
_entity_poly.entity_id
_entity_poly.type
_entity_poly.pdbx_seq_one_letter_code
_entity_poly.pdbx_strand_id
1 'polypeptide(L)'
;MSLIYYAAGLFVSFLWGHVLLVFYGLIGSITQVKKMSSARDSLLAQQERRFIAFSIFAMCLTVTASNVLVQYPVYWFGLNELLTYGAFTYPIAFLINDLTNRFYGPSAARRVVYAGFFAGFFVSWILATPRLAIASSLAFLFGQLLDIVVFTPLRRKTWWKAPLAAALVGSALDTVVFFALAFSNFFTFIDQMTGYANGSLMESVVFLGFELPVWLSLAFGDFLVKIVMSLLMLIPYGTILSAVGIPLYQNSKDDSSFVGRK
;
A
#
# COMPACT_ATOMS: atom_id res chain seq x y z
N MET A 1 19.05 21.65 -7.58
CA MET A 1 18.78 20.56 -6.60
C MET A 1 17.50 20.85 -5.81
N SER A 2 17.34 22.01 -5.17
CA SER A 2 16.16 22.40 -4.38
C SER A 2 14.80 22.35 -5.11
N LEU A 3 14.71 22.76 -6.38
CA LEU A 3 13.44 22.83 -7.11
C LEU A 3 12.77 21.46 -7.32
N ILE A 4 13.56 20.41 -7.58
CA ILE A 4 13.05 19.05 -7.81
C ILE A 4 12.53 18.44 -6.51
N TYR A 5 13.22 18.65 -5.38
CA TYR A 5 12.73 18.20 -4.08
C TYR A 5 11.50 18.97 -3.61
N TYR A 6 11.41 20.26 -3.94
CA TYR A 6 10.22 21.07 -3.67
C TYR A 6 9.03 20.59 -4.53
N ALA A 7 9.28 20.27 -5.80
CA ALA A 7 8.29 19.69 -6.70
C ALA A 7 7.82 18.30 -6.22
N ALA A 8 8.72 17.46 -5.71
CA ALA A 8 8.36 16.17 -5.09
C ALA A 8 7.45 16.37 -3.87
N GLY A 9 7.78 17.32 -2.99
CA GLY A 9 6.93 17.65 -1.83
C GLY A 9 5.55 18.21 -2.21
N LEU A 10 5.49 19.08 -3.23
CA LEU A 10 4.23 19.57 -3.81
C LEU A 10 3.43 18.43 -4.44
N PHE A 11 4.10 17.50 -5.13
CA PHE A 11 3.45 16.34 -5.72
C PHE A 11 2.89 15.39 -4.66
N VAL A 12 3.61 15.15 -3.55
CA VAL A 12 3.06 14.39 -2.41
C VAL A 12 1.83 15.08 -1.83
N SER A 13 1.91 16.38 -1.58
CA SER A 13 0.76 17.17 -1.09
C SER A 13 -0.42 17.14 -2.05
N PHE A 14 -0.15 17.22 -3.36
CA PHE A 14 -1.13 17.11 -4.43
C PHE A 14 -1.79 15.72 -4.46
N LEU A 15 -0.99 14.65 -4.34
CA LEU A 15 -1.47 13.27 -4.31
C LEU A 15 -2.38 13.05 -3.10
N TRP A 16 -1.97 13.52 -1.91
CA TRP A 16 -2.78 13.47 -0.70
C TRP A 16 -4.12 14.21 -0.88
N GLY A 17 -4.09 15.42 -1.43
CA GLY A 17 -5.29 16.23 -1.68
C GLY A 17 -6.23 15.62 -2.72
N HIS A 18 -5.69 15.06 -3.81
CA HIS A 18 -6.49 14.48 -4.90
C HIS A 18 -7.02 13.10 -4.55
N VAL A 19 -6.27 12.27 -3.84
CA VAL A 19 -6.79 11.00 -3.31
C VAL A 19 -8.01 11.30 -2.43
N LEU A 20 -7.91 12.26 -1.51
CA LEU A 20 -9.03 12.70 -0.68
C LEU A 20 -10.18 13.30 -1.50
N LEU A 21 -9.92 14.25 -2.40
CA LEU A 21 -10.94 14.88 -3.25
C LEU A 21 -11.64 13.88 -4.15
N VAL A 22 -10.94 12.84 -4.61
CA VAL A 22 -11.57 11.81 -5.42
C VAL A 22 -12.43 10.89 -4.55
N PHE A 23 -12.00 10.54 -3.34
CA PHE A 23 -12.86 9.91 -2.33
C PHE A 23 -14.05 10.79 -1.90
N TYR A 24 -13.96 12.12 -2.04
CA TYR A 24 -15.09 13.05 -1.87
C TYR A 24 -16.04 13.11 -3.07
N GLY A 25 -15.52 13.17 -4.30
CA GLY A 25 -16.33 13.07 -5.53
C GLY A 25 -17.08 11.73 -5.62
N LEU A 26 -16.50 10.69 -5.03
CA LEU A 26 -17.09 9.37 -4.82
C LEU A 26 -18.38 9.43 -3.97
N ILE A 27 -18.41 10.20 -2.87
CA ILE A 27 -19.57 10.34 -1.97
C ILE A 27 -20.79 10.96 -2.69
N GLY A 28 -20.57 11.93 -3.59
CA GLY A 28 -21.66 12.62 -4.30
C GLY A 28 -22.49 11.71 -5.23
N SER A 29 -21.91 10.61 -5.74
CA SER A 29 -22.58 9.71 -6.68
C SER A 29 -23.43 8.63 -5.98
N ILE A 30 -23.11 8.33 -4.72
CA ILE A 30 -23.73 7.27 -3.92
C ILE A 30 -25.12 7.69 -3.39
N THR A 31 -25.33 8.98 -3.11
CA THR A 31 -26.58 9.50 -2.53
C THR A 31 -27.79 9.43 -3.48
N GLN A 32 -27.56 9.24 -4.79
CA GLN A 32 -28.60 9.37 -5.83
C GLN A 32 -29.40 8.08 -6.11
N VAL A 33 -29.06 6.92 -5.53
CA VAL A 33 -29.61 5.61 -5.97
C VAL A 33 -30.84 5.14 -5.15
N LYS A 34 -31.47 6.03 -4.37
CA LYS A 34 -32.57 5.63 -3.46
C LYS A 34 -33.93 5.36 -4.13
N LYS A 35 -34.05 5.26 -5.47
CA LYS A 35 -35.35 5.02 -6.16
C LYS A 35 -35.26 4.06 -7.37
N MET A 36 -36.17 3.06 -7.37
CA MET A 36 -36.52 2.05 -8.42
C MET A 36 -35.78 0.69 -8.37
N SER A 37 -36.51 -0.43 -8.57
CA SER A 37 -36.17 -1.77 -8.06
C SER A 37 -35.78 -2.87 -9.07
N SER A 38 -35.73 -2.61 -10.38
CA SER A 38 -35.31 -3.63 -11.38
C SER A 38 -34.11 -3.15 -12.23
N ALA A 39 -34.11 -1.88 -12.66
CA ALA A 39 -32.91 -1.22 -13.18
C ALA A 39 -31.82 -1.02 -12.10
N ARG A 40 -32.17 -1.19 -10.81
CA ARG A 40 -31.27 -1.00 -9.68
C ARG A 40 -30.09 -1.95 -9.72
N ASP A 41 -30.32 -3.22 -10.01
CA ASP A 41 -29.27 -4.24 -9.86
C ASP A 41 -28.22 -4.14 -10.97
N SER A 42 -28.63 -3.80 -12.19
CA SER A 42 -27.71 -3.50 -13.29
C SER A 42 -26.97 -2.17 -13.07
N LEU A 43 -27.65 -1.13 -12.57
CA LEU A 43 -27.03 0.16 -12.23
C LEU A 43 -26.03 0.04 -11.07
N LEU A 44 -26.37 -0.71 -10.02
CA LEU A 44 -25.49 -1.00 -8.88
C LEU A 44 -24.28 -1.82 -9.31
N ALA A 45 -24.47 -2.85 -10.14
CA ALA A 45 -23.36 -3.65 -10.69
C ALA A 45 -22.46 -2.83 -11.63
N GLN A 46 -23.02 -1.86 -12.36
CA GLN A 46 -22.25 -0.94 -13.19
C GLN A 46 -21.47 0.07 -12.33
N GLN A 47 -22.08 0.60 -11.27
CA GLN A 47 -21.42 1.47 -10.30
C GLN A 47 -20.27 0.75 -9.59
N GLU A 48 -20.50 -0.47 -9.10
CA GLU A 48 -19.48 -1.31 -8.46
C GLU A 48 -18.27 -1.50 -9.36
N ARG A 49 -18.47 -1.86 -10.64
CA ARG A 49 -17.37 -1.98 -11.61
C ARG A 49 -16.60 -0.69 -11.81
N ARG A 50 -17.30 0.45 -11.90
CA ARG A 50 -16.66 1.77 -12.03
C ARG A 50 -15.82 2.09 -10.80
N PHE A 51 -16.28 1.76 -9.61
CA PHE A 51 -15.53 1.99 -8.37
C PHE A 51 -14.32 1.07 -8.22
N ILE A 52 -14.44 -0.19 -8.63
CA ILE A 52 -13.29 -1.11 -8.67
C ILE A 52 -12.27 -0.61 -9.69
N ALA A 53 -12.70 -0.19 -10.88
CA ALA A 53 -11.81 0.39 -11.89
C ALA A 53 -11.11 1.66 -11.37
N PHE A 54 -11.84 2.50 -10.63
CA PHE A 54 -11.27 3.66 -9.98
C PHE A 54 -10.22 3.28 -8.91
N SER A 55 -10.51 2.29 -8.08
CA SER A 55 -9.58 1.79 -7.05
C SER A 55 -8.32 1.20 -7.67
N ILE A 56 -8.46 0.50 -8.81
CA ILE A 56 -7.33 0.03 -9.63
C ILE A 56 -6.47 1.22 -10.09
N PHE A 57 -7.09 2.25 -10.68
CA PHE A 57 -6.36 3.43 -11.13
C PHE A 57 -5.62 4.13 -9.99
N ALA A 58 -6.30 4.36 -8.86
CA ALA A 58 -5.70 4.99 -7.68
C ALA A 58 -4.54 4.17 -7.12
N MET A 59 -4.68 2.83 -7.07
CA MET A 59 -3.62 1.94 -6.63
C MET A 59 -2.41 1.99 -7.57
N CYS A 60 -2.62 1.84 -8.88
CA CYS A 60 -1.56 1.92 -9.87
C CYS A 60 -0.82 3.28 -9.80
N LEU A 61 -1.57 4.38 -9.73
CA LEU A 61 -0.98 5.71 -9.60
C LEU A 61 -0.15 5.84 -8.32
N THR A 62 -0.69 5.37 -7.19
CA THR A 62 -0.03 5.47 -5.89
C THR A 62 1.26 4.65 -5.85
N VAL A 63 1.23 3.40 -6.34
CA VAL A 63 2.39 2.50 -6.33
C VAL A 63 3.48 3.01 -7.27
N THR A 64 3.11 3.41 -8.48
CA THR A 64 4.08 3.95 -9.46
C THR A 64 4.68 5.27 -8.98
N ALA A 65 3.87 6.16 -8.40
CA ALA A 65 4.34 7.38 -7.76
C ALA A 65 5.30 7.06 -6.60
N SER A 66 4.97 6.10 -5.73
CA SER A 66 5.82 5.71 -4.61
C SER A 66 7.19 5.18 -5.08
N ASN A 67 7.21 4.36 -6.14
CA ASN A 67 8.44 3.82 -6.72
C ASN A 67 9.32 4.88 -7.38
N VAL A 68 8.74 5.97 -7.87
CA VAL A 68 9.50 7.15 -8.32
C VAL A 68 9.98 7.97 -7.11
N LEU A 69 9.09 8.22 -6.15
CA LEU A 69 9.34 9.09 -5.00
C LEU A 69 10.34 8.53 -4.00
N VAL A 70 10.53 7.21 -3.95
CA VAL A 70 11.54 6.56 -3.11
C VAL A 70 12.97 6.98 -3.49
N GLN A 71 13.18 7.44 -4.73
CA GLN A 71 14.49 7.92 -5.19
C GLN A 71 14.83 9.31 -4.65
N TYR A 72 13.89 10.00 -3.99
CA TYR A 72 14.09 11.35 -3.48
C TYR A 72 14.11 11.35 -1.94
N PRO A 73 15.29 11.50 -1.33
CA PRO A 73 15.43 11.71 0.10
C PRO A 73 14.77 13.00 0.60
N VAL A 74 14.35 13.00 1.86
CA VAL A 74 13.78 14.16 2.53
C VAL A 74 14.88 14.94 3.24
N TYR A 75 15.28 16.09 2.68
CA TYR A 75 16.35 16.93 3.24
C TYR A 75 15.92 17.83 4.40
N TRP A 76 14.63 17.87 4.71
CA TRP A 76 14.11 18.66 5.81
C TRP A 76 14.49 18.02 7.14
N PHE A 77 14.95 18.85 8.09
CA PHE A 77 15.34 18.40 9.44
C PHE A 77 16.46 17.33 9.50
N GLY A 78 17.27 17.19 8.44
CA GLY A 78 18.34 16.20 8.40
C GLY A 78 17.87 14.75 8.27
N LEU A 79 16.65 14.53 7.77
CA LEU A 79 16.03 13.21 7.65
C LEU A 79 16.41 12.45 6.37
N ASN A 80 17.39 12.93 5.61
CA ASN A 80 17.72 12.42 4.27
C ASN A 80 18.29 10.99 4.26
N GLU A 81 18.78 10.51 5.40
CA GLU A 81 19.28 9.13 5.53
C GLU A 81 18.22 8.18 6.10
N LEU A 82 17.10 8.72 6.59
CA LEU A 82 16.05 7.95 7.26
C LEU A 82 14.75 7.91 6.44
N LEU A 83 14.44 8.96 5.67
CA LEU A 83 13.16 9.13 5.01
C LEU A 83 13.31 9.55 3.55
N THR A 84 12.44 8.96 2.72
CA THR A 84 12.23 9.32 1.33
C THR A 84 10.79 9.79 1.14
N TYR A 85 10.50 10.51 0.06
CA TYR A 85 9.12 10.89 -0.25
C TYR A 85 8.22 9.68 -0.54
N GLY A 86 8.80 8.53 -0.86
CA GLY A 86 8.09 7.26 -1.00
C GLY A 86 7.39 6.82 0.29
N ALA A 87 8.01 7.07 1.45
CA ALA A 87 7.46 6.68 2.76
C ALA A 87 6.12 7.38 3.10
N PHE A 88 5.86 8.56 2.52
CA PHE A 88 4.62 9.31 2.72
C PHE A 88 3.50 8.93 1.75
N THR A 89 3.86 8.32 0.62
CA THR A 89 2.91 7.97 -0.44
C THR A 89 2.53 6.49 -0.39
N TYR A 90 3.45 5.62 0.02
CA TYR A 90 3.18 4.19 0.14
C TYR A 90 2.01 3.81 1.07
N PRO A 91 1.80 4.46 2.23
CA PRO A 91 0.67 4.15 3.12
C PRO A 91 -0.71 4.39 2.48
N ILE A 92 -0.78 5.19 1.41
CA ILE A 92 -2.01 5.40 0.64
C ILE A 92 -2.41 4.10 -0.07
N ALA A 93 -1.46 3.25 -0.47
CA ALA A 93 -1.76 1.97 -1.11
C ALA A 93 -2.52 1.04 -0.15
N PHE A 94 -2.10 0.97 1.11
CA PHE A 94 -2.82 0.25 2.17
C PHE A 94 -4.22 0.84 2.40
N LEU A 95 -4.34 2.17 2.46
CA LEU A 95 -5.64 2.83 2.57
C LEU A 95 -6.60 2.45 1.42
N ILE A 96 -6.11 2.45 0.17
CA ILE A 96 -6.92 2.05 -0.99
C ILE A 96 -7.34 0.59 -0.88
N ASN A 97 -6.43 -0.30 -0.47
CA ASN A 97 -6.71 -1.72 -0.29
C ASN A 97 -7.77 -1.96 0.79
N ASP A 98 -7.63 -1.32 1.95
CA ASP A 98 -8.55 -1.37 3.08
C ASP A 98 -9.95 -0.90 2.68
N LEU A 99 -10.05 0.27 2.04
CA LEU A 99 -11.33 0.81 1.58
C LEU A 99 -11.97 -0.10 0.53
N THR A 100 -11.17 -0.64 -0.40
CA THR A 100 -11.68 -1.59 -1.40
C THR A 100 -12.22 -2.86 -0.74
N ASN A 101 -11.49 -3.44 0.22
CA ASN A 101 -11.92 -4.64 0.95
C ASN A 101 -13.17 -4.36 1.79
N ARG A 102 -13.27 -3.16 2.36
CA ARG A 102 -14.43 -2.72 3.15
C ARG A 102 -15.71 -2.63 2.34
N PHE A 103 -15.64 -2.00 1.17
CA PHE A 103 -16.82 -1.67 0.37
C PHE A 103 -17.17 -2.75 -0.65
N TYR A 104 -16.16 -3.43 -1.22
CA TYR A 104 -16.33 -4.36 -2.34
C TYR A 104 -15.84 -5.78 -2.04
N GLY A 105 -15.27 -6.00 -0.85
CA GLY A 105 -14.85 -7.30 -0.38
C GLY A 105 -13.45 -7.75 -0.85
N PRO A 106 -12.99 -8.90 -0.36
CA PRO A 106 -11.62 -9.38 -0.56
C PRO A 106 -11.32 -9.71 -2.03
N SER A 107 -12.32 -10.17 -2.79
CA SER A 107 -12.16 -10.48 -4.22
C SER A 107 -11.85 -9.23 -5.06
N ALA A 108 -12.50 -8.10 -4.76
CA ALA A 108 -12.21 -6.83 -5.42
C ALA A 108 -10.85 -6.28 -5.00
N ALA A 109 -10.54 -6.32 -3.70
CA ALA A 109 -9.25 -5.89 -3.16
C ALA A 109 -8.07 -6.63 -3.83
N ARG A 110 -8.15 -7.96 -3.98
CA ARG A 110 -7.13 -8.75 -4.69
C ARG A 110 -6.90 -8.28 -6.13
N ARG A 111 -7.96 -7.95 -6.87
CA ARG A 111 -7.84 -7.43 -8.25
C ARG A 111 -7.10 -6.09 -8.27
N VAL A 112 -7.40 -5.20 -7.31
CA VAL A 112 -6.71 -3.91 -7.15
C VAL A 112 -5.23 -4.13 -6.85
N VAL A 113 -4.91 -5.04 -5.94
CA VAL A 113 -3.52 -5.40 -5.59
C VAL A 113 -2.77 -5.96 -6.79
N TYR A 114 -3.36 -6.90 -7.55
CA TYR A 114 -2.69 -7.47 -8.72
C TYR A 114 -2.42 -6.42 -9.81
N ALA A 115 -3.37 -5.50 -10.05
CA ALA A 115 -3.14 -4.41 -11.00
C ALA A 115 -2.02 -3.47 -10.53
N GLY A 116 -2.02 -3.10 -9.24
CA GLY A 116 -0.96 -2.31 -8.62
C GLY A 116 0.41 -3.00 -8.70
N PHE A 117 0.45 -4.32 -8.48
CA PHE A 117 1.66 -5.13 -8.55
C PHE A 117 2.28 -5.07 -9.95
N PHE A 118 1.50 -5.30 -11.01
CA PHE A 118 2.04 -5.23 -12.36
C PHE A 118 2.52 -3.82 -12.70
N ALA A 119 1.73 -2.79 -12.38
CA ALA A 119 2.12 -1.39 -12.62
C ALA A 119 3.42 -1.02 -11.88
N GLY A 120 3.53 -1.39 -10.60
CA GLY A 120 4.71 -1.18 -9.78
C GLY A 120 5.93 -1.94 -10.31
N PHE A 121 5.75 -3.22 -10.65
CA PHE A 121 6.80 -4.07 -11.21
C PHE A 121 7.40 -3.44 -12.48
N PHE A 122 6.57 -3.02 -13.44
CA PHE A 122 7.07 -2.41 -14.68
C PHE A 122 7.86 -1.12 -14.42
N VAL A 123 7.36 -0.26 -13.53
CA VAL A 123 8.06 0.98 -13.19
C VAL A 123 9.39 0.69 -12.47
N SER A 124 9.38 -0.22 -11.49
CA SER A 124 10.61 -0.62 -10.78
C SER A 124 11.62 -1.31 -11.70
N TRP A 125 11.16 -2.10 -12.67
CA TRP A 125 12.04 -2.77 -13.64
C TRP A 125 12.81 -1.78 -14.50
N ILE A 126 12.24 -0.59 -14.76
CA ILE A 126 12.88 0.47 -15.55
C ILE A 126 13.77 1.34 -14.67
N LEU A 127 13.36 1.62 -13.43
CA LEU A 127 14.02 2.61 -12.57
C LEU A 127 15.05 2.03 -11.60
N ALA A 128 15.01 0.72 -11.32
CA ALA A 128 15.84 0.08 -10.30
C ALA A 128 16.57 -1.15 -10.87
N THR A 129 17.49 -1.72 -10.08
CA THR A 129 18.13 -2.99 -10.44
C THR A 129 17.09 -4.13 -10.44
N PRO A 130 17.28 -5.20 -11.23
CA PRO A 130 16.36 -6.34 -11.26
C PRO A 130 16.06 -6.92 -9.87
N ARG A 131 17.08 -6.98 -9.02
CA ARG A 131 16.94 -7.45 -7.63
C ARG A 131 16.04 -6.55 -6.79
N LEU A 132 16.22 -5.22 -6.86
CA LEU A 132 15.35 -4.27 -6.16
C LEU A 132 13.92 -4.29 -6.71
N ALA A 133 13.76 -4.45 -8.02
CA ALA A 133 12.45 -4.57 -8.66
C ALA A 133 11.71 -5.83 -8.18
N ILE A 134 12.39 -6.98 -8.13
CA ILE A 134 11.84 -8.24 -7.60
C ILE A 134 11.49 -8.08 -6.11
N ALA A 135 12.41 -7.52 -5.30
CA ALA A 135 12.20 -7.32 -3.87
C ALA A 135 10.97 -6.44 -3.59
N SER A 136 10.88 -5.28 -4.22
CA SER A 136 9.74 -4.35 -4.09
C SER A 136 8.42 -5.01 -4.51
N SER A 137 8.43 -5.71 -5.65
CA SER A 137 7.22 -6.30 -6.20
C SER A 137 6.70 -7.46 -5.33
N LEU A 138 7.58 -8.31 -4.82
CA LEU A 138 7.20 -9.40 -3.91
C LEU A 138 6.76 -8.86 -2.55
N ALA A 139 7.47 -7.86 -2.00
CA ALA A 139 7.10 -7.22 -0.74
C ALA A 139 5.70 -6.60 -0.82
N PHE A 140 5.45 -5.80 -1.85
CA PHE A 140 4.14 -5.20 -2.10
C PHE A 140 3.06 -6.27 -2.25
N LEU A 141 3.29 -7.28 -3.10
CA LEU A 141 2.29 -8.32 -3.37
C LEU A 141 1.93 -9.09 -2.09
N PHE A 142 2.92 -9.61 -1.37
CA PHE A 142 2.66 -10.41 -0.17
C PHE A 142 2.15 -9.55 1.00
N GLY A 143 2.66 -8.34 1.17
CA GLY A 143 2.21 -7.40 2.19
C GLY A 143 0.74 -7.02 2.01
N GLN A 144 0.35 -6.63 0.79
CA GLN A 144 -1.04 -6.26 0.47
C GLN A 144 -2.00 -7.45 0.51
N LEU A 145 -1.56 -8.65 0.11
CA LEU A 145 -2.39 -9.85 0.22
C LEU A 145 -2.59 -10.25 1.70
N LEU A 146 -1.55 -10.19 2.53
CA LEU A 146 -1.65 -10.46 3.96
C LEU A 146 -2.54 -9.43 4.66
N ASP A 147 -2.44 -8.17 4.27
CA ASP A 147 -3.34 -7.10 4.72
C ASP A 147 -4.81 -7.49 4.48
N ILE A 148 -5.17 -7.94 3.26
CA ILE A 148 -6.53 -8.44 2.96
C ILE A 148 -6.92 -9.58 3.91
N VAL A 149 -6.03 -10.56 4.11
CA VAL A 149 -6.29 -11.73 4.96
C VAL A 149 -6.58 -11.32 6.41
N VAL A 150 -5.83 -10.36 6.95
CA VAL A 150 -5.99 -9.87 8.33
C VAL A 150 -7.22 -8.95 8.46
N PHE A 151 -7.45 -8.09 7.47
CA PHE A 151 -8.54 -7.13 7.46
C PHE A 151 -9.91 -7.79 7.40
N THR A 152 -10.08 -8.79 6.51
CA THR A 152 -11.38 -9.40 6.21
C THR A 152 -12.12 -9.95 7.43
N PRO A 153 -11.52 -10.73 8.36
CA PRO A 153 -12.23 -11.17 9.56
C PRO A 153 -12.47 -10.04 10.57
N LEU A 154 -11.60 -9.02 10.60
CA LEU A 154 -11.70 -7.90 11.53
C LEU A 154 -12.69 -6.82 11.06
N ARG A 155 -13.12 -6.86 9.79
CA ARG A 155 -13.96 -5.81 9.20
C ARG A 155 -15.33 -5.63 9.84
N ARG A 156 -15.81 -6.61 10.61
CA ARG A 156 -17.07 -6.52 11.34
C ARG A 156 -16.91 -5.94 12.75
N LYS A 157 -15.67 -5.73 13.21
CA LYS A 157 -15.37 -5.10 14.50
C LYS A 157 -15.40 -3.57 14.37
N THR A 158 -14.96 -2.88 15.43
CA THR A 158 -14.80 -1.42 15.44
C THR A 158 -14.00 -0.94 14.23
N TRP A 159 -14.43 0.16 13.64
CA TRP A 159 -13.97 0.65 12.34
C TRP A 159 -12.45 0.75 12.19
N TRP A 160 -11.72 1.14 13.25
CA TRP A 160 -10.27 1.34 13.24
C TRP A 160 -9.45 0.06 13.45
N LYS A 161 -10.03 -0.99 14.04
CA LYS A 161 -9.27 -2.20 14.43
C LYS A 161 -8.78 -2.97 13.22
N ALA A 162 -9.62 -3.08 12.20
CA ALA A 162 -9.30 -3.79 10.98
C ALA A 162 -8.18 -3.12 10.16
N PRO A 163 -8.28 -1.83 9.76
CA PRO A 163 -7.21 -1.17 9.00
C PRO A 163 -5.90 -1.11 9.78
N LEU A 164 -5.93 -0.83 11.09
CA LEU A 164 -4.70 -0.78 11.88
C LEU A 164 -4.01 -2.15 11.96
N ALA A 165 -4.73 -3.21 12.30
CA ALA A 165 -4.13 -4.54 12.42
C ALA A 165 -3.63 -5.06 11.06
N ALA A 166 -4.39 -4.84 9.99
CA ALA A 166 -4.01 -5.23 8.64
C ALA A 166 -2.76 -4.48 8.17
N ALA A 167 -2.75 -3.16 8.31
CA ALA A 167 -1.60 -2.33 7.92
C ALA A 167 -0.34 -2.72 8.72
N LEU A 168 -0.44 -2.95 10.03
CA LEU A 168 0.72 -3.34 10.85
C LEU A 168 1.31 -4.69 10.42
N VAL A 169 0.46 -5.70 10.20
CA VAL A 169 0.92 -7.05 9.85
C VAL A 169 1.39 -7.11 8.39
N GLY A 170 0.65 -6.48 7.48
CA GLY A 170 1.01 -6.39 6.07
C GLY A 170 2.30 -5.61 5.84
N SER A 171 2.46 -4.45 6.51
CA SER A 171 3.70 -3.67 6.43
C SER A 171 4.91 -4.36 7.06
N ALA A 172 4.72 -5.13 8.14
CA ALA A 172 5.79 -5.93 8.73
C ALA A 172 6.31 -6.98 7.73
N LEU A 173 5.41 -7.72 7.08
CA LEU A 173 5.79 -8.71 6.06
C LEU A 173 6.47 -8.04 4.86
N ASP A 174 5.91 -6.93 4.38
CA ASP A 174 6.47 -6.12 3.30
C ASP A 174 7.92 -5.71 3.62
N THR A 175 8.16 -5.12 4.79
CA THR A 175 9.50 -4.70 5.22
C THR A 175 10.47 -5.88 5.31
N VAL A 176 10.06 -7.00 5.92
CA VAL A 176 10.92 -8.19 6.05
C VAL A 176 11.28 -8.73 4.67
N VAL A 177 10.29 -8.92 3.79
CA VAL A 177 10.51 -9.46 2.44
C VAL A 177 11.37 -8.50 1.61
N PHE A 178 11.09 -7.20 1.64
CA PHE A 178 11.82 -6.19 0.88
C PHE A 178 13.28 -6.18 1.29
N PHE A 179 13.59 -5.93 2.57
CA PHE A 179 14.96 -5.76 3.02
C PHE A 179 15.76 -7.06 2.95
N ALA A 180 15.15 -8.22 3.23
CA ALA A 180 15.81 -9.50 3.06
C ALA A 180 16.19 -9.73 1.59
N LEU A 181 15.26 -9.56 0.64
CA LEU A 181 15.54 -9.78 -0.78
C LEU A 181 16.50 -8.72 -1.34
N ALA A 182 16.31 -7.45 -1.00
CA ALA A 182 17.06 -6.33 -1.54
C ALA A 182 18.52 -6.32 -1.08
N PHE A 183 18.79 -6.61 0.20
CA PHE A 183 20.07 -6.27 0.82
C PHE A 183 20.80 -7.44 1.52
N SER A 184 20.17 -8.61 1.70
CA SER A 184 20.82 -9.79 2.29
C SER A 184 21.80 -10.47 1.33
N ASN A 185 22.90 -11.04 1.83
CA ASN A 185 23.86 -11.75 0.98
C ASN A 185 23.26 -12.99 0.30
N PHE A 186 22.21 -13.56 0.90
CA PHE A 186 21.58 -14.79 0.43
C PHE A 186 21.03 -14.67 -1.01
N PHE A 187 20.67 -13.46 -1.45
CA PHE A 187 20.06 -13.22 -2.76
C PHE A 187 21.02 -12.61 -3.79
N THR A 188 22.32 -12.62 -3.53
CA THR A 188 23.35 -12.13 -4.47
C THR A 188 23.39 -12.87 -5.80
N PHE A 189 22.89 -14.11 -5.85
CA PHE A 189 22.78 -14.86 -7.09
C PHE A 189 21.90 -14.14 -8.13
N ILE A 190 20.93 -13.32 -7.71
CA ILE A 190 20.07 -12.54 -8.63
C ILE A 190 20.91 -11.47 -9.33
N ASP A 191 21.79 -10.79 -8.60
CA ASP A 191 22.70 -9.78 -9.16
C ASP A 191 23.66 -10.44 -10.16
N GLN A 192 24.21 -11.61 -9.79
CA GLN A 192 25.11 -12.39 -10.66
C GLN A 192 24.42 -12.86 -11.95
N MET A 193 23.21 -13.41 -11.87
CA MET A 193 22.45 -13.88 -13.04
C MET A 193 22.06 -12.74 -13.98
N THR A 194 21.86 -11.54 -13.45
CA THR A 194 21.43 -10.37 -14.24
C THR A 194 22.60 -9.49 -14.69
N GLY A 195 23.82 -9.79 -14.27
CA GLY A 195 25.03 -9.03 -14.62
C GLY A 195 25.18 -7.71 -13.87
N TYR A 196 24.44 -7.51 -12.78
CA TYR A 196 24.51 -6.32 -11.93
C TYR A 196 25.53 -6.49 -10.80
N ALA A 197 26.04 -5.37 -10.29
CA ALA A 197 26.90 -5.36 -9.11
C ALA A 197 26.14 -5.84 -7.86
N ASN A 198 26.87 -6.41 -6.90
CA ASN A 198 26.30 -6.87 -5.63
C ASN A 198 25.68 -5.69 -4.86
N GLY A 199 24.35 -5.71 -4.68
CA GLY A 199 23.61 -4.68 -3.95
C GLY A 199 23.50 -4.91 -2.43
N SER A 200 24.19 -5.90 -1.88
CA SER A 200 24.01 -6.30 -0.48
C SER A 200 24.72 -5.36 0.50
N LEU A 201 24.09 -5.09 1.65
CA LEU A 201 24.63 -4.21 2.69
C LEU A 201 25.21 -5.05 3.85
N MET A 202 26.46 -5.49 3.69
CA MET A 202 27.11 -6.43 4.62
C MET A 202 27.80 -5.78 5.82
N GLU A 203 27.89 -4.46 5.82
CA GLU A 203 28.41 -3.72 6.96
C GLU A 203 27.56 -4.00 8.20
N SER A 204 28.21 -4.01 9.36
CA SER A 204 27.56 -4.23 10.65
C SER A 204 27.47 -2.91 11.40
N VAL A 205 26.35 -2.73 12.10
CA VAL A 205 26.10 -1.59 12.98
C VAL A 205 25.74 -2.11 14.36
N VAL A 206 26.16 -1.39 15.40
CA VAL A 206 25.73 -1.66 16.76
C VAL A 206 24.34 -1.04 16.95
N PHE A 207 23.31 -1.88 16.98
CA PHE A 207 21.93 -1.46 17.19
C PHE A 207 21.41 -2.06 18.51
N LEU A 208 21.01 -1.20 19.45
CA LEU A 208 20.54 -1.59 20.79
C LEU A 208 21.54 -2.48 21.57
N GLY A 209 22.84 -2.29 21.34
CA GLY A 209 23.90 -3.06 21.99
C GLY A 209 24.22 -4.41 21.33
N PHE A 210 23.57 -4.75 20.20
CA PHE A 210 23.86 -5.93 19.40
C PHE A 210 24.51 -5.54 18.08
N GLU A 211 25.49 -6.33 17.62
CA GLU A 211 26.04 -6.20 16.26
C GLU A 211 25.09 -6.87 15.26
N LEU A 212 24.48 -6.06 14.38
CA LEU A 212 23.53 -6.51 13.38
C LEU A 212 23.92 -5.97 11.99
N PRO A 213 23.55 -6.65 10.90
CA PRO A 213 23.71 -6.10 9.56
C PRO A 213 22.98 -4.77 9.40
N VAL A 214 23.59 -3.79 8.72
CA VAL A 214 23.04 -2.44 8.50
C VAL A 214 21.63 -2.50 7.91
N TRP A 215 21.38 -3.39 6.95
CA TRP A 215 20.05 -3.50 6.34
C TRP A 215 18.96 -3.87 7.34
N LEU A 216 19.29 -4.59 8.43
CA LEU A 216 18.34 -4.93 9.47
C LEU A 216 17.97 -3.71 10.32
N SER A 217 18.93 -2.83 10.64
CA SER A 217 18.61 -1.57 11.34
C SER A 217 17.78 -0.64 10.46
N LEU A 218 18.04 -0.59 9.15
CA LEU A 218 17.23 0.15 8.18
C LEU A 218 15.81 -0.42 8.09
N ALA A 219 15.66 -1.75 8.10
CA ALA A 219 14.35 -2.41 8.14
C ALA A 219 13.57 -2.02 9.40
N PHE A 220 14.21 -1.97 10.56
CA PHE A 220 13.58 -1.47 11.79
C PHE A 220 13.12 -0.01 11.65
N GLY A 221 13.97 0.86 11.09
CA GLY A 221 13.62 2.26 10.84
C GLY A 221 12.42 2.41 9.90
N ASP A 222 12.43 1.71 8.76
CA ASP A 222 11.31 1.67 7.81
C ASP A 222 10.02 1.19 8.48
N PHE A 223 10.09 0.11 9.27
CA PHE A 223 8.91 -0.41 9.97
C PHE A 223 8.35 0.60 10.99
N LEU A 224 9.20 1.31 11.74
CA LEU A 224 8.75 2.35 12.66
C LEU A 224 8.01 3.47 11.93
N VAL A 225 8.51 3.90 10.77
CA VAL A 225 7.82 4.89 9.93
C VAL A 225 6.47 4.35 9.48
N LYS A 226 6.39 3.09 9.03
CA LYS A 226 5.13 2.45 8.62
C LYS A 226 4.13 2.35 9.78
N ILE A 227 4.57 2.10 11.02
CA ILE A 227 3.70 2.14 12.21
C ILE A 227 3.10 3.53 12.36
N VAL A 228 3.92 4.59 12.36
CA VAL A 228 3.44 5.97 12.49
C VAL A 228 2.45 6.30 11.38
N MET A 229 2.79 5.96 10.14
CA MET A 229 1.92 6.22 8.99
C MET A 229 0.62 5.42 9.03
N SER A 230 0.64 4.19 9.55
CA SER A 230 -0.59 3.38 9.71
C SER A 230 -1.57 4.03 10.68
N LEU A 231 -1.06 4.64 11.76
CA LEU A 231 -1.88 5.41 12.70
C LEU A 231 -2.42 6.68 12.06
N LEU A 232 -1.60 7.40 11.30
CA LEU A 232 -2.03 8.60 10.58
C LEU A 232 -3.12 8.29 9.54
N MET A 233 -3.01 7.15 8.84
CA MET A 233 -4.00 6.72 7.84
C MET A 233 -5.36 6.34 8.42
N LEU A 234 -5.49 6.18 9.74
CA LEU A 234 -6.80 6.02 10.37
C LEU A 234 -7.67 7.28 10.23
N ILE A 235 -7.07 8.47 10.14
CA ILE A 235 -7.79 9.73 9.96
C ILE A 235 -8.55 9.74 8.63
N PRO A 236 -7.89 9.65 7.45
CA PRO A 236 -8.59 9.63 6.17
C PRO A 236 -9.50 8.40 6.02
N TYR A 237 -9.13 7.25 6.57
CA TYR A 237 -10.01 6.08 6.56
C TYR A 237 -11.33 6.35 7.31
N GLY A 238 -11.24 6.91 8.53
CA GLY A 238 -12.40 7.22 9.36
C GLY A 238 -13.28 8.32 8.79
N THR A 239 -12.68 9.36 8.19
CA THR A 239 -13.44 10.45 7.54
C THR A 239 -14.21 9.95 6.33
N ILE A 240 -13.59 9.13 5.48
CA ILE A 240 -14.25 8.51 4.31
C ILE A 240 -15.40 7.61 4.79
N LEU A 241 -15.16 6.77 5.80
CA LEU A 241 -16.19 5.87 6.31
C LEU A 241 -17.40 6.64 6.86
N SER A 242 -17.16 7.73 7.59
CA SER A 242 -18.21 8.57 8.17
C SER A 242 -19.03 9.29 7.10
N ALA A 243 -18.39 9.67 5.99
CA ALA A 243 -19.03 10.45 4.94
C ALA A 243 -19.77 9.58 3.89
N VAL A 244 -19.35 8.33 3.70
CA VAL A 244 -19.94 7.42 2.70
C VAL A 244 -21.30 6.86 3.13
N GLY A 245 -21.54 6.60 4.43
CA GLY A 245 -22.87 6.18 4.93
C GLY A 245 -23.51 4.93 4.30
N ILE A 246 -22.80 4.21 3.41
CA ILE A 246 -23.29 3.00 2.71
C ILE A 246 -23.32 1.81 3.68
N PRO A 247 -24.29 0.89 3.54
CA PRO A 247 -24.20 -0.42 4.18
C PRO A 247 -22.87 -1.11 3.86
N LEU A 248 -22.09 -1.37 4.91
CA LEU A 248 -20.84 -2.15 4.86
C LEU A 248 -21.06 -3.45 4.07
N TYR A 249 -20.06 -3.89 3.30
CA TYR A 249 -20.15 -5.16 2.57
C TYR A 249 -20.57 -6.30 3.52
N GLN A 250 -21.73 -6.91 3.26
CA GLN A 250 -22.35 -7.92 4.14
C GLN A 250 -22.44 -9.32 3.50
N ASN A 251 -21.86 -9.54 2.32
CA ASN A 251 -22.05 -10.79 1.60
C ASN A 251 -21.20 -11.92 2.20
N SER A 252 -21.83 -12.91 2.85
CA SER A 252 -21.13 -14.00 3.57
C SER A 252 -20.51 -15.06 2.65
N LYS A 253 -20.92 -15.12 1.37
CA LYS A 253 -20.47 -16.16 0.44
C LYS A 253 -18.99 -16.04 0.08
N ASP A 254 -18.47 -14.83 -0.15
CA ASP A 254 -17.05 -14.62 -0.47
C ASP A 254 -16.12 -14.90 0.72
N ASP A 255 -16.57 -14.65 1.96
CA ASP A 255 -15.80 -14.92 3.19
C ASP A 255 -15.53 -16.43 3.38
N SER A 256 -16.45 -17.28 2.91
CA SER A 256 -16.36 -18.74 3.06
C SER A 256 -15.32 -19.42 2.17
N SER A 257 -14.84 -18.73 1.14
CA SER A 257 -13.72 -19.21 0.29
C SER A 257 -12.35 -19.03 0.95
N PHE A 258 -12.29 -18.22 2.02
CA PHE A 258 -11.05 -17.76 2.64
C PHE A 258 -10.76 -18.46 3.98
N VAL A 259 -11.81 -18.78 4.74
CA VAL A 259 -11.70 -19.59 5.94
C VAL A 259 -12.05 -21.02 5.53
N GLY A 260 -11.02 -21.83 5.28
CA GLY A 260 -11.21 -23.27 5.09
C GLY A 260 -12.19 -23.78 6.14
N ARG A 261 -13.28 -24.39 5.68
CA ARG A 261 -14.25 -25.02 6.60
C ARG A 261 -13.46 -25.97 7.50
N LYS A 262 -13.63 -25.78 8.81
CA LYS A 262 -13.30 -26.82 9.79
C LYS A 262 -14.06 -28.10 9.46
#